data_AF-A0A2J6HYJ4-F1
#
_entry.id   AF-A0A2J6HYJ4-F1
#
_cell.length_a   1.000
_cell.length_b   1.000
_cell.length_c   1.000
_cell.angle_alpha   90.00
_cell.angle_beta   90.00
_cell.angle_gamma   90.00
#
_symmetry.space_group_name_H-M   'P 1'
#
loop_
_entity.id
_entity.type
_entity.pdbx_description
1 polymer ?
#
loop_
_entity_poly.entity_id
_entity_poly.type
_entity_poly.pdbx_seq_one_letter_code
_entity_poly.pdbx_strand_id
1 'polypeptide(L)'
;KDMLKGGKLLPEFYDSWAAYYAKFIKAYEAEGIPVWGLTIQNEPMAVQTWESCVYTAEEERDFLKNHLGPTLEKEGLGNKNIVVWDHNRDLISHRANVIFSDPEAAKYAWGIGFHWYEPWAGGEPMWINLKNVKESYPEKELLFTEGCVEKFDETQYQRWSNGERYGKSIINDFNCGTVGWTDWNILLDHTGGPNHVGNFCFAPIHADTRTDELIYTPSYYYLGHFSKFIRPGARRVSTTCSRSHLISTSFINKNGTMVTVVMNETEEAITYQLIVNEIETSLEIPAHAIQTLVY
;
A
#
# COMPACT_ATOMS: atom_id res chain seq x y z
N LYS A 1 8.99 -20.23 -21.77
CA LYS A 1 9.91 -20.04 -20.62
C LYS A 1 10.46 -18.62 -20.73
N ASP A 2 9.59 -17.63 -20.66
CA ASP A 2 9.94 -16.21 -20.66
C ASP A 2 9.40 -15.65 -19.34
N MET A 3 10.12 -14.72 -18.72
CA MET A 3 9.71 -14.01 -17.50
C MET A 3 8.97 -12.70 -17.82
N LEU A 4 8.89 -12.35 -19.12
CA LEU A 4 8.17 -11.21 -19.66
C LEU A 4 6.87 -11.69 -20.33
N LYS A 5 5.85 -10.81 -20.42
CA LYS A 5 4.55 -11.12 -21.04
C LYS A 5 3.77 -12.18 -20.28
N GLY A 6 3.93 -12.20 -18.96
CA GLY A 6 3.35 -13.19 -18.08
C GLY A 6 4.02 -14.56 -18.21
N GLY A 7 3.30 -15.59 -17.76
CA GLY A 7 3.81 -16.95 -17.61
C GLY A 7 3.41 -17.50 -16.26
N LYS A 8 3.85 -18.72 -15.93
CA LYS A 8 3.62 -19.34 -14.63
C LYS A 8 4.91 -19.97 -14.12
N LEU A 9 5.10 -19.96 -12.81
CA LEU A 9 6.13 -20.78 -12.19
C LEU A 9 5.81 -22.25 -12.47
N LEU A 10 6.78 -23.00 -12.99
CA LEU A 10 6.58 -24.42 -13.25
C LEU A 10 6.67 -25.20 -11.93
N PRO A 11 5.81 -26.20 -11.70
CA PRO A 11 5.79 -26.98 -10.46
C PRO A 11 7.15 -27.57 -10.08
N GLU A 12 7.95 -28.03 -11.06
CA GLU A 12 9.29 -28.58 -10.79
C GLU A 12 10.29 -27.58 -10.19
N PHE A 13 10.00 -26.27 -10.25
CA PHE A 13 10.86 -25.22 -9.70
C PHE A 13 10.35 -24.65 -8.37
N TYR A 14 9.24 -25.13 -7.81
CA TYR A 14 8.67 -24.56 -6.57
C TYR A 14 9.68 -24.60 -5.41
N ASP A 15 10.34 -25.73 -5.16
CA ASP A 15 11.35 -25.81 -4.09
C ASP A 15 12.54 -24.90 -4.34
N SER A 16 13.00 -24.81 -5.59
CA SER A 16 14.13 -23.94 -5.95
C SER A 16 13.77 -22.46 -5.80
N TRP A 17 12.52 -22.10 -6.11
CA TRP A 17 12.01 -20.74 -5.95
C TRP A 17 11.83 -20.37 -4.48
N ALA A 18 11.30 -21.26 -3.65
CA ALA A 18 11.24 -21.06 -2.20
C ALA A 18 12.65 -20.89 -1.58
N ALA A 19 13.63 -21.69 -2.03
CA ALA A 19 15.01 -21.55 -1.59
C ALA A 19 15.65 -20.22 -2.04
N TYR A 20 15.23 -19.68 -3.19
CA TYR A 20 15.67 -18.37 -3.67
C TYR A 20 15.27 -17.24 -2.70
N TYR A 21 14.03 -17.24 -2.20
CA TYR A 21 13.59 -16.30 -1.17
C TYR A 21 14.47 -16.34 0.08
N ALA A 22 14.76 -17.55 0.60
CA ALA A 22 15.62 -17.70 1.77
C ALA A 22 17.05 -17.17 1.52
N LYS A 23 17.61 -17.42 0.33
CA LYS A 23 18.93 -16.91 -0.06
C LYS A 23 18.95 -15.39 -0.16
N PHE A 24 17.92 -14.79 -0.76
CA PHE A 24 17.79 -13.33 -0.86
C PHE A 24 17.77 -12.69 0.53
N ILE A 25 16.92 -13.20 1.43
CA ILE A 25 16.79 -12.68 2.79
C ILE A 25 18.13 -12.79 3.53
N LYS A 26 18.76 -13.96 3.51
CA LYS A 26 20.05 -14.18 4.18
C LYS A 26 21.17 -13.30 3.62
N ALA A 27 21.19 -13.06 2.30
CA ALA A 27 22.18 -12.20 1.68
C ALA A 27 22.04 -10.74 2.15
N TYR A 28 20.81 -10.20 2.17
CA TYR A 28 20.56 -8.85 2.67
C TYR A 28 20.87 -8.71 4.16
N GLU A 29 20.49 -9.69 4.97
CA GLU A 29 20.77 -9.65 6.42
C GLU A 29 22.25 -9.79 6.75
N ALA A 30 23.03 -10.52 5.93
CA ALA A 30 24.48 -10.59 6.04
C ALA A 30 25.16 -9.23 5.79
N GLU A 31 24.56 -8.38 4.96
CA GLU A 31 24.97 -6.99 4.72
C GLU A 31 24.40 -6.01 5.77
N GLY A 32 23.76 -6.52 6.83
CA GLY A 32 23.19 -5.71 7.91
C GLY A 32 21.87 -5.03 7.55
N ILE A 33 21.19 -5.47 6.48
CA ILE A 33 19.88 -4.96 6.07
C ILE A 33 18.79 -5.95 6.53
N PRO A 34 18.10 -5.68 7.66
CA PRO A 34 17.07 -6.58 8.15
C PRO A 34 15.85 -6.60 7.22
N VAL A 35 15.41 -7.79 6.83
CA VAL A 35 14.18 -7.96 6.04
C VAL A 35 13.00 -8.18 7.00
N TRP A 36 11.99 -7.30 6.93
CA TRP A 36 10.78 -7.42 7.76
C TRP A 36 9.81 -8.50 7.24
N GLY A 37 9.67 -8.61 5.92
CA GLY A 37 8.72 -9.49 5.27
C GLY A 37 8.89 -9.51 3.76
N LEU A 38 7.99 -10.23 3.09
CA LEU A 38 7.98 -10.43 1.64
C LEU A 38 6.54 -10.58 1.14
N THR A 39 6.33 -10.30 -0.15
CA THR A 39 5.16 -10.76 -0.89
C THR A 39 5.52 -11.98 -1.73
N ILE A 40 4.55 -12.81 -2.11
CA ILE A 40 4.83 -14.04 -2.88
C ILE A 40 5.11 -13.75 -4.36
N GLN A 41 4.41 -12.78 -4.92
CA GLN A 41 4.52 -12.37 -6.30
C GLN A 41 3.87 -11.00 -6.43
N ASN A 42 4.58 -10.04 -7.02
CA ASN A 42 4.00 -8.76 -7.40
C ASN A 42 2.94 -8.96 -8.50
N GLU A 43 1.76 -8.39 -8.31
CA GLU A 43 0.65 -8.37 -9.27
C GLU A 43 0.40 -9.73 -9.97
N PRO A 44 0.07 -10.81 -9.24
CA PRO A 44 -0.01 -12.19 -9.75
C PRO A 44 -1.12 -12.45 -10.78
N MET A 45 -1.89 -11.43 -11.15
CA MET A 45 -2.91 -11.50 -12.20
C MET A 45 -2.57 -10.63 -13.41
N ALA A 46 -1.44 -9.91 -13.37
CA ALA A 46 -1.04 -9.00 -14.42
C ALA A 46 -0.21 -9.74 -15.47
N VAL A 47 -0.49 -9.44 -16.73
CA VAL A 47 0.30 -9.89 -17.88
C VAL A 47 0.87 -8.64 -18.52
N GLN A 48 2.15 -8.37 -18.28
CA GLN A 48 2.78 -7.11 -18.65
C GLN A 48 3.89 -7.32 -19.68
N THR A 49 4.24 -6.28 -20.43
CA THR A 49 5.38 -6.35 -21.35
C THR A 49 6.72 -6.47 -20.64
N TRP A 50 6.75 -6.24 -19.33
CA TRP A 50 7.89 -6.41 -18.41
C TRP A 50 7.72 -7.64 -17.50
N GLU A 51 8.59 -7.74 -16.49
CA GLU A 51 8.65 -8.86 -15.53
C GLU A 51 7.28 -9.09 -14.88
N SER A 52 6.64 -10.22 -15.20
CA SER A 52 5.33 -10.59 -14.66
C SER A 52 5.16 -12.11 -14.61
N CYS A 53 4.58 -12.61 -13.52
CA CYS A 53 4.31 -14.04 -13.34
C CYS A 53 2.91 -14.24 -12.77
N VAL A 54 2.11 -15.09 -13.42
CA VAL A 54 0.72 -15.33 -13.06
C VAL A 54 0.63 -16.45 -12.04
N TYR A 55 -0.12 -16.19 -10.96
CA TYR A 55 -0.52 -17.18 -9.96
C TYR A 55 -2.03 -17.12 -9.75
N THR A 56 -2.72 -18.23 -9.99
CA THR A 56 -4.08 -18.38 -9.46
C THR A 56 -4.05 -18.37 -7.93
N ALA A 57 -5.22 -18.18 -7.31
CA ALA A 57 -5.32 -18.17 -5.85
C ALA A 57 -4.91 -19.53 -5.25
N GLU A 58 -5.21 -20.63 -5.95
CA GLU A 58 -4.82 -21.98 -5.56
C GLU A 58 -3.32 -22.21 -5.73
N GLU A 59 -2.72 -21.73 -6.82
CA GLU A 59 -1.28 -21.84 -7.07
C GLU A 59 -0.49 -21.07 -5.99
N GLU A 60 -0.91 -19.86 -5.63
CA GLU A 60 -0.30 -19.08 -4.56
C GLU A 60 -0.46 -19.77 -3.19
N ARG A 61 -1.67 -20.24 -2.86
CA ARG A 61 -1.95 -21.00 -1.63
C ARG A 61 -1.08 -22.25 -1.53
N ASP A 62 -1.00 -23.02 -2.60
CA ASP A 62 -0.29 -24.30 -2.61
C ASP A 62 1.23 -24.10 -2.61
N PHE A 63 1.73 -23.06 -3.27
CA PHE A 63 3.13 -22.64 -3.15
C PHE A 63 3.47 -22.20 -1.72
N LEU A 64 2.61 -21.39 -1.10
CA LEU A 64 2.79 -20.93 0.27
C LEU A 64 2.87 -22.10 1.26
N LYS A 65 1.87 -22.99 1.22
CA LYS A 65 1.73 -24.05 2.23
C LYS A 65 2.70 -25.22 2.05
N ASN A 66 3.02 -25.59 0.82
CA ASN A 66 3.82 -26.77 0.53
C ASN A 66 5.31 -26.47 0.33
N HIS A 67 5.68 -25.22 0.00
CA HIS A 67 7.05 -24.89 -0.38
C HIS A 67 7.61 -23.69 0.39
N LEU A 68 7.04 -22.49 0.23
CA LEU A 68 7.62 -21.26 0.78
C LEU A 68 7.63 -21.25 2.32
N GLY A 69 6.48 -21.48 2.95
CA GLY A 69 6.35 -21.51 4.40
C GLY A 69 7.31 -22.52 5.06
N PRO A 70 7.26 -23.81 4.70
CA PRO A 70 8.17 -24.82 5.24
C PRO A 70 9.65 -24.52 4.98
N THR A 71 9.98 -23.95 3.82
CA THR A 71 11.37 -23.57 3.51
C THR A 71 11.85 -22.45 4.43
N LEU A 72 11.06 -21.40 4.65
CA LEU A 72 11.44 -20.32 5.55
C LEU A 72 11.60 -20.81 6.99
N GLU A 73 10.71 -21.69 7.49
CA GLU A 73 10.88 -22.29 8.82
C GLU A 73 12.20 -23.10 8.93
N LYS A 74 12.45 -24.00 7.98
CA LYS A 74 13.67 -24.81 7.92
C LYS A 74 14.94 -23.96 7.88
N GLU A 75 14.89 -22.84 7.18
CA GLU A 75 16.02 -21.93 7.00
C GLU A 75 16.21 -20.96 8.16
N GLY A 76 15.38 -21.03 9.22
CA GLY A 76 15.44 -20.15 10.39
C GLY A 76 14.80 -18.78 10.18
N LEU A 77 13.96 -18.64 9.15
CA LEU A 77 13.30 -17.41 8.70
C LEU A 77 11.77 -17.45 8.92
N GLY A 78 11.27 -18.37 9.74
CA GLY A 78 9.82 -18.48 10.05
C GLY A 78 9.22 -17.25 10.74
N ASN A 79 10.05 -16.28 11.17
CA ASN A 79 9.61 -15.02 11.75
C ASN A 79 9.33 -13.91 10.72
N LYS A 80 9.56 -14.15 9.43
CA LYS A 80 9.31 -13.16 8.37
C LYS A 80 7.82 -13.10 8.04
N ASN A 81 7.30 -11.89 7.91
CA ASN A 81 5.91 -11.69 7.52
C ASN A 81 5.74 -12.02 6.03
N ILE A 82 4.80 -12.91 5.72
CA ILE A 82 4.43 -13.21 4.35
C ILE A 82 3.10 -12.53 4.03
N VAL A 83 3.13 -11.71 2.99
CA VAL A 83 1.99 -10.97 2.47
C VAL A 83 1.53 -11.63 1.17
N VAL A 84 0.28 -12.06 1.11
CA VAL A 84 -0.29 -12.68 -0.10
C VAL A 84 -0.97 -11.62 -0.97
N TRP A 85 -1.37 -11.99 -2.19
CA TRP A 85 -2.08 -11.18 -3.18
C TRP A 85 -1.26 -10.11 -3.89
N ASP A 86 -0.82 -9.07 -3.18
CA ASP A 86 0.02 -7.99 -3.71
C ASP A 86 -0.49 -7.41 -5.05
N HIS A 87 -1.78 -7.08 -5.09
CA HIS A 87 -2.47 -6.59 -6.30
C HIS A 87 -3.72 -5.78 -5.94
N ASN A 88 -4.55 -5.41 -6.91
CA ASN A 88 -5.63 -4.45 -6.72
C ASN A 88 -6.73 -4.93 -5.77
N ARG A 89 -7.51 -3.98 -5.25
CA ARG A 89 -8.60 -4.25 -4.28
C ARG A 89 -9.79 -5.02 -4.86
N ASP A 90 -9.92 -5.11 -6.18
CA ASP A 90 -11.07 -5.67 -6.87
C ASP A 90 -11.28 -7.18 -6.60
N LEU A 91 -10.22 -7.98 -6.69
CA LEU A 91 -10.27 -9.44 -6.49
C LEU A 91 -9.72 -9.90 -5.12
N ILE A 92 -9.41 -8.96 -4.22
CA ILE A 92 -8.79 -9.24 -2.92
C ILE A 92 -9.62 -10.21 -2.07
N SER A 93 -10.96 -10.11 -2.09
CA SER A 93 -11.85 -10.98 -1.32
C SER A 93 -11.78 -12.44 -1.81
N HIS A 94 -11.70 -12.65 -3.13
CA HIS A 94 -11.52 -13.99 -3.69
C HIS A 94 -10.18 -14.57 -3.24
N ARG A 95 -9.10 -13.76 -3.32
CA ARG A 95 -7.77 -14.21 -2.91
C ARG A 95 -7.70 -14.55 -1.43
N ALA A 96 -8.24 -13.68 -0.58
CA ALA A 96 -8.36 -13.90 0.86
C ALA A 96 -9.13 -15.19 1.16
N ASN A 97 -10.28 -15.41 0.52
CA ASN A 97 -11.10 -16.59 0.77
C ASN A 97 -10.37 -17.89 0.44
N VAL A 98 -9.65 -17.96 -0.69
CA VAL A 98 -8.94 -19.18 -1.09
C VAL A 98 -7.75 -19.49 -0.18
N ILE A 99 -7.00 -18.47 0.23
CA ILE A 99 -5.78 -18.67 1.04
C ILE A 99 -6.10 -18.81 2.52
N PHE A 100 -6.92 -17.92 3.09
CA PHE A 100 -7.15 -17.85 4.52
C PHE A 100 -8.17 -18.89 5.03
N SER A 101 -8.96 -19.50 4.15
CA SER A 101 -9.83 -20.64 4.54
C SER A 101 -9.10 -21.99 4.60
N ASP A 102 -7.86 -22.09 4.09
CA ASP A 102 -7.00 -23.26 4.23
C ASP A 102 -6.04 -23.06 5.41
N PRO A 103 -6.24 -23.73 6.57
CA PRO A 103 -5.41 -23.52 7.76
C PRO A 103 -3.92 -23.81 7.53
N GLU A 104 -3.57 -24.71 6.60
CA GLU A 104 -2.19 -25.06 6.31
C GLU A 104 -1.45 -23.97 5.53
N ALA A 105 -2.18 -23.17 4.75
CA ALA A 105 -1.65 -21.96 4.12
C ALA A 105 -1.74 -20.75 5.06
N ALA A 106 -2.90 -20.57 5.71
CA ALA A 106 -3.20 -19.42 6.55
C ALA A 106 -2.21 -19.25 7.71
N LYS A 107 -1.64 -20.33 8.25
CA LYS A 107 -0.64 -20.26 9.33
C LYS A 107 0.65 -19.54 8.92
N TYR A 108 0.98 -19.51 7.63
CA TYR A 108 2.17 -18.83 7.11
C TYR A 108 1.89 -17.39 6.65
N ALA A 109 0.65 -17.08 6.25
CA ALA A 109 0.30 -15.74 5.81
C ALA A 109 0.10 -14.80 7.00
N TRP A 110 0.90 -13.75 7.10
CA TRP A 110 0.70 -12.68 8.08
C TRP A 110 -0.49 -11.80 7.69
N GLY A 111 -0.63 -11.49 6.41
CA GLY A 111 -1.67 -10.61 5.90
C GLY A 111 -1.78 -10.66 4.38
N ILE A 112 -2.51 -9.71 3.83
CA ILE A 112 -2.77 -9.56 2.40
C ILE A 112 -2.40 -8.14 1.95
N GLY A 113 -1.65 -8.07 0.86
CA GLY A 113 -1.12 -6.86 0.27
C GLY A 113 -2.03 -6.37 -0.84
N PHE A 114 -2.15 -5.05 -1.01
CA PHE A 114 -2.98 -4.52 -2.08
C PHE A 114 -2.50 -3.19 -2.68
N HIS A 115 -2.90 -2.98 -3.94
CA HIS A 115 -2.58 -1.82 -4.79
C HIS A 115 -3.85 -1.00 -5.10
N TRP A 116 -3.72 0.14 -5.80
CA TRP A 116 -4.85 1.05 -6.12
C TRP A 116 -5.14 1.31 -7.59
N TYR A 117 -4.69 0.44 -8.47
CA TYR A 117 -4.77 0.71 -9.90
C TYR A 117 -6.15 0.37 -10.49
N GLU A 118 -7.03 -0.39 -9.80
CA GLU A 118 -8.33 -0.86 -10.33
C GLU A 118 -9.25 0.20 -10.96
N PRO A 119 -9.24 1.49 -10.57
CA PRO A 119 -10.03 2.51 -11.25
C PRO A 119 -9.74 2.65 -12.75
N TRP A 120 -8.65 2.07 -13.27
CA TRP A 120 -8.38 2.00 -14.72
C TRP A 120 -9.56 1.40 -15.52
N ALA A 121 -10.41 0.58 -14.89
CA ALA A 121 -11.60 -0.01 -15.49
C ALA A 121 -12.83 0.93 -15.55
N GLY A 122 -12.70 2.20 -15.12
CA GLY A 122 -13.75 3.22 -15.20
C GLY A 122 -14.70 3.28 -14.01
N GLY A 123 -14.26 2.85 -12.82
CA GLY A 123 -15.03 2.88 -11.57
C GLY A 123 -14.28 3.56 -10.41
N GLU A 124 -14.92 3.62 -9.24
CA GLU A 124 -14.32 4.13 -8.01
C GLU A 124 -13.42 3.08 -7.33
N PRO A 125 -12.44 3.50 -6.51
CA PRO A 125 -11.63 2.57 -5.73
C PRO A 125 -12.45 1.66 -4.81
N MET A 126 -12.08 0.39 -4.75
CA MET A 126 -12.90 -0.67 -4.13
C MET A 126 -12.60 -0.84 -2.63
N TRP A 127 -12.56 0.25 -1.86
CA TRP A 127 -12.22 0.21 -0.42
C TRP A 127 -13.12 -0.72 0.41
N ILE A 128 -14.39 -0.87 0.02
CA ILE A 128 -15.32 -1.78 0.70
C ILE A 128 -14.83 -3.23 0.74
N ASN A 129 -14.06 -3.67 -0.27
CA ASN A 129 -13.51 -5.02 -0.30
C ASN A 129 -12.48 -5.24 0.82
N LEU A 130 -11.72 -4.20 1.19
CA LEU A 130 -10.80 -4.25 2.33
C LEU A 130 -11.57 -4.50 3.63
N LYS A 131 -12.67 -3.77 3.83
CA LYS A 131 -13.55 -3.94 4.99
C LYS A 131 -14.11 -5.37 5.06
N ASN A 132 -14.60 -5.90 3.93
CA ASN A 132 -15.11 -7.27 3.86
C ASN A 132 -14.06 -8.32 4.23
N VAL A 133 -12.81 -8.14 3.77
CA VAL A 133 -11.69 -9.02 4.14
C VAL A 133 -11.38 -8.92 5.63
N LYS A 134 -11.28 -7.71 6.19
CA LYS A 134 -10.97 -7.54 7.62
C LYS A 134 -12.09 -8.07 8.52
N GLU A 135 -13.36 -7.95 8.11
CA GLU A 135 -14.50 -8.55 8.82
C GLU A 135 -14.49 -10.09 8.77
N SER A 136 -14.11 -10.67 7.63
CA SER A 136 -14.07 -12.13 7.44
C SER A 136 -12.84 -12.77 8.11
N TYR A 137 -11.72 -12.04 8.16
CA TYR A 137 -10.42 -12.51 8.66
C TYR A 137 -9.78 -11.47 9.60
N PRO A 138 -10.36 -11.21 10.78
CA PRO A 138 -9.91 -10.13 11.67
C PRO A 138 -8.47 -10.27 12.17
N GLU A 139 -7.97 -11.51 12.26
CA GLU A 139 -6.59 -11.84 12.66
C GLU A 139 -5.55 -11.61 11.55
N LYS A 140 -5.99 -11.33 10.30
CA LYS A 140 -5.10 -11.07 9.17
C LYS A 140 -4.96 -9.57 8.95
N GLU A 141 -3.75 -9.15 8.63
CA GLU A 141 -3.46 -7.74 8.41
C GLU A 141 -3.64 -7.35 6.95
N LEU A 142 -4.02 -6.09 6.75
CA LEU A 142 -4.14 -5.45 5.44
C LEU A 142 -2.97 -4.50 5.26
N LEU A 143 -2.21 -4.63 4.17
CA LEU A 143 -1.06 -3.78 3.89
C LEU A 143 -1.21 -3.17 2.50
N PHE A 144 -1.19 -1.83 2.40
CA PHE A 144 -1.04 -1.20 1.09
C PHE A 144 0.43 -1.23 0.69
N THR A 145 0.74 -1.99 -0.36
CA THR A 145 2.10 -2.34 -0.76
C THR A 145 2.61 -1.50 -1.93
N GLU A 146 1.71 -0.97 -2.77
CA GLU A 146 2.10 -0.16 -3.92
C GLU A 146 0.98 0.74 -4.42
N GLY A 147 1.34 1.97 -4.79
CA GLY A 147 0.59 2.79 -5.72
C GLY A 147 1.41 3.97 -6.21
N CYS A 148 1.11 4.46 -7.41
CA CYS A 148 1.63 5.72 -7.93
C CYS A 148 0.58 6.46 -8.77
N VAL A 149 0.90 7.70 -9.16
CA VAL A 149 0.16 8.36 -10.25
C VAL A 149 0.85 7.99 -11.56
N GLU A 150 0.08 7.34 -12.41
CA GLU A 150 0.49 6.77 -13.69
C GLU A 150 0.50 7.85 -14.78
N LYS A 151 1.02 7.50 -15.97
CA LYS A 151 1.04 8.38 -17.16
C LYS A 151 1.70 9.73 -16.87
N PHE A 152 3.01 9.67 -16.62
CA PHE A 152 3.82 10.84 -16.34
C PHE A 152 3.68 11.95 -17.42
N ASP A 153 3.65 13.20 -16.96
CA ASP A 153 3.68 14.41 -17.77
C ASP A 153 4.53 15.47 -17.06
N GLU A 154 5.66 15.83 -17.65
CA GLU A 154 6.62 16.79 -17.09
C GLU A 154 5.99 18.17 -16.81
N THR A 155 4.88 18.53 -17.47
CA THR A 155 4.18 19.80 -17.23
C THR A 155 3.29 19.78 -15.98
N GLN A 156 3.11 18.61 -15.36
CA GLN A 156 2.08 18.37 -14.33
C GLN A 156 2.66 18.02 -12.95
N TYR A 157 3.93 18.34 -12.66
CA TYR A 157 4.52 18.10 -11.32
C TYR A 157 3.70 18.66 -10.16
N GLN A 158 3.06 19.81 -10.37
CA GLN A 158 2.29 20.54 -9.36
C GLN A 158 0.78 20.30 -9.48
N ARG A 159 0.36 19.23 -10.18
CA ARG A 159 -1.06 18.88 -10.31
C ARG A 159 -1.62 18.48 -8.95
N TRP A 160 -2.39 19.37 -8.33
CA TRP A 160 -2.88 19.22 -6.97
C TRP A 160 -3.73 17.97 -6.75
N SER A 161 -4.57 17.61 -7.72
CA SER A 161 -5.42 16.40 -7.66
C SER A 161 -4.62 15.11 -7.46
N ASN A 162 -3.33 15.09 -7.82
CA ASN A 162 -2.45 13.96 -7.53
C ASN A 162 -2.27 13.80 -6.02
N GLY A 163 -2.03 14.89 -5.29
CA GLY A 163 -1.97 14.87 -3.82
C GLY A 163 -3.30 14.43 -3.21
N GLU A 164 -4.42 14.96 -3.71
CA GLU A 164 -5.75 14.59 -3.23
C GLU A 164 -6.04 13.08 -3.37
N ARG A 165 -5.64 12.47 -4.49
CA ARG A 165 -5.75 11.02 -4.68
C ARG A 165 -5.00 10.23 -3.59
N TYR A 166 -3.80 10.66 -3.20
CA TYR A 166 -3.04 10.05 -2.10
C TYR A 166 -3.77 10.21 -0.78
N GLY A 167 -4.17 11.43 -0.42
CA GLY A 167 -4.89 11.71 0.83
C GLY A 167 -6.16 10.88 0.97
N LYS A 168 -6.97 10.86 -0.08
CA LYS A 168 -8.22 10.10 -0.13
C LYS A 168 -8.00 8.61 0.03
N SER A 169 -7.02 8.04 -0.68
CA SER A 169 -6.73 6.61 -0.55
C SER A 169 -6.23 6.28 0.85
N ILE A 170 -5.22 6.99 1.36
CA ILE A 170 -4.61 6.70 2.66
C ILE A 170 -5.67 6.77 3.78
N ILE A 171 -6.53 7.79 3.78
CA ILE A 171 -7.62 7.94 4.76
C ILE A 171 -8.58 6.74 4.69
N ASN A 172 -9.05 6.38 3.50
CA ASN A 172 -10.02 5.30 3.34
C ASN A 172 -9.39 3.92 3.62
N ASP A 173 -8.17 3.67 3.17
CA ASP A 173 -7.43 2.43 3.42
C ASP A 173 -7.26 2.20 4.92
N PHE A 174 -6.79 3.21 5.67
CA PHE A 174 -6.67 3.10 7.12
C PHE A 174 -8.03 2.92 7.80
N ASN A 175 -9.08 3.60 7.32
CA ASN A 175 -10.42 3.45 7.86
C ASN A 175 -11.01 2.05 7.61
N CYS A 176 -10.49 1.29 6.63
CA CYS A 176 -10.84 -0.10 6.36
C CYS A 176 -9.98 -1.14 7.10
N GLY A 177 -9.03 -0.72 7.95
CA GLY A 177 -8.21 -1.63 8.76
C GLY A 177 -6.82 -1.92 8.21
N THR A 178 -6.36 -1.14 7.22
CA THR A 178 -4.98 -1.17 6.73
C THR A 178 -4.00 -0.78 7.84
N VAL A 179 -2.84 -1.45 7.91
CA VAL A 179 -1.84 -1.23 8.98
C VAL A 179 -0.54 -0.58 8.50
N GLY A 180 -0.37 -0.41 7.20
CA GLY A 180 0.77 0.27 6.58
C GLY A 180 0.46 0.68 5.15
N TRP A 181 1.20 1.67 4.65
CA TRP A 181 1.00 2.23 3.32
C TRP A 181 2.35 2.59 2.70
N THR A 182 2.63 2.03 1.52
CA THR A 182 3.90 2.17 0.82
C THR A 182 3.65 2.77 -0.56
N ASP A 183 4.27 3.91 -0.82
CA ASP A 183 4.35 4.49 -2.17
C ASP A 183 5.26 3.65 -3.08
N TRP A 184 5.18 3.85 -4.40
CA TRP A 184 6.00 3.10 -5.36
C TRP A 184 7.45 3.61 -5.45
N ASN A 185 7.75 4.52 -6.37
CA ASN A 185 9.10 5.04 -6.55
C ASN A 185 9.34 6.24 -5.63
N ILE A 186 10.33 6.13 -4.73
CA ILE A 186 10.70 7.23 -3.82
C ILE A 186 11.21 8.46 -4.60
N LEU A 187 11.96 8.22 -5.67
CA LEU A 187 12.60 9.24 -6.50
C LEU A 187 12.65 8.77 -7.96
N LEU A 188 12.20 9.62 -8.88
CA LEU A 188 12.38 9.44 -10.32
C LEU A 188 13.11 10.66 -10.91
N ASP A 189 13.66 10.54 -12.11
CA ASP A 189 14.20 11.71 -12.81
C ASP A 189 13.09 12.62 -13.38
N HIS A 190 13.48 13.75 -13.99
CA HIS A 190 12.57 14.69 -14.64
C HIS A 190 11.78 14.13 -15.83
N THR A 191 12.01 12.87 -16.21
CA THR A 191 11.26 12.16 -17.26
C THR A 191 10.31 11.10 -16.70
N GLY A 192 10.24 10.96 -15.37
CA GLY A 192 9.43 9.92 -14.70
C GLY A 192 10.05 8.53 -14.81
N GLY A 193 11.37 8.45 -15.06
CA GLY A 193 12.13 7.23 -15.24
C GLY A 193 13.40 7.17 -14.37
N PRO A 194 14.39 6.34 -14.75
CA PRO A 194 14.41 5.48 -15.94
C PRO A 194 13.41 4.32 -15.85
N ASN A 195 12.85 3.91 -16.99
CA ASN A 195 11.99 2.72 -17.09
C ASN A 195 12.30 1.97 -18.38
N HIS A 196 12.68 0.68 -18.28
CA HIS A 196 13.21 -0.10 -19.42
C HIS A 196 12.18 -0.42 -20.51
N VAL A 197 10.89 -0.23 -20.23
CA VAL A 197 9.78 -0.40 -21.18
C VAL A 197 8.99 0.89 -21.43
N GLY A 198 9.47 2.03 -20.91
CA GLY A 198 8.82 3.33 -21.09
C GLY A 198 7.51 3.53 -20.30
N ASN A 199 7.28 2.76 -19.24
CA ASN A 199 6.12 2.92 -18.36
C ASN A 199 6.39 3.98 -17.27
N PHE A 200 6.42 5.25 -17.67
CA PHE A 200 6.77 6.37 -16.77
C PHE A 200 5.61 6.78 -15.86
N CYS A 201 5.95 7.13 -14.61
CA CYS A 201 5.01 7.52 -13.56
C CYS A 201 5.53 8.75 -12.79
N PHE A 202 4.67 9.34 -11.96
CA PHE A 202 5.08 10.33 -10.98
C PHE A 202 5.60 9.63 -9.71
N ALA A 203 6.63 10.22 -9.13
CA ALA A 203 7.07 9.98 -7.77
C ALA A 203 6.71 11.18 -6.88
N PRO A 204 6.68 11.03 -5.54
CA PRO A 204 6.55 12.15 -4.62
C PRO A 204 7.66 13.19 -4.81
N ILE A 205 8.87 12.73 -5.17
CA ILE A 205 10.02 13.58 -5.46
C ILE A 205 10.56 13.23 -6.84
N HIS A 206 10.88 14.24 -7.65
CA HIS A 206 11.65 14.08 -8.88
C HIS A 206 13.00 14.81 -8.79
N ALA A 207 14.03 14.26 -9.43
CA ALA A 207 15.32 14.91 -9.61
C ALA A 207 15.43 15.50 -11.02
N ASP A 208 15.55 16.82 -11.11
CA ASP A 208 15.84 17.49 -12.38
C ASP A 208 17.35 17.55 -12.60
N THR A 209 17.85 16.59 -13.38
CA THR A 209 19.28 16.47 -13.71
C THR A 209 19.78 17.59 -14.63
N ARG A 210 18.90 18.45 -15.15
CA ARG A 210 19.29 19.62 -15.96
C ARG A 210 19.64 20.80 -15.06
N THR A 211 19.00 20.90 -13.90
CA THR A 211 19.17 22.01 -12.94
C THR A 211 19.85 21.59 -11.63
N ASP A 212 20.00 20.28 -11.38
CA ASP A 212 20.46 19.71 -10.10
C ASP A 212 19.53 20.04 -8.92
N GLU A 213 18.23 20.11 -9.20
CA GLU A 213 17.20 20.44 -8.20
C GLU A 213 16.24 19.28 -7.94
N LEU A 214 15.65 19.26 -6.74
CA LEU A 214 14.56 18.35 -6.38
C LEU A 214 13.22 19.04 -6.56
N ILE A 215 12.31 18.36 -7.26
CA ILE A 215 10.93 18.76 -7.44
C ILE A 215 10.06 17.96 -6.48
N TYR A 216 9.52 18.62 -5.47
CA TYR A 216 8.55 18.04 -4.54
C TYR A 216 7.14 18.19 -5.13
N THR A 217 6.44 17.07 -5.33
CA THR A 217 5.08 17.07 -5.87
C THR A 217 4.04 17.17 -4.74
N PRO A 218 2.78 17.52 -5.02
CA PRO A 218 1.71 17.49 -4.02
C PRO A 218 1.62 16.17 -3.25
N SER A 219 1.89 15.03 -3.92
CA SER A 219 1.92 13.70 -3.28
C SER A 219 2.91 13.60 -2.12
N TYR A 220 4.08 14.25 -2.20
CA TYR A 220 5.05 14.29 -1.10
C TYR A 220 4.47 14.95 0.15
N TYR A 221 3.81 16.09 -0.01
CA TYR A 221 3.22 16.81 1.10
C TYR A 221 2.06 16.02 1.72
N TYR A 222 1.19 15.43 0.88
CA TYR A 222 0.10 14.58 1.34
C TYR A 222 0.60 13.35 2.09
N LEU A 223 1.64 12.66 1.62
CA LEU A 223 2.31 11.59 2.38
C LEU A 223 2.88 12.10 3.71
N GLY A 224 3.40 13.33 3.73
CA GLY A 224 3.90 14.01 4.93
C GLY A 224 2.83 14.24 5.99
N HIS A 225 1.58 14.53 5.60
CA HIS A 225 0.44 14.71 6.52
C HIS A 225 0.12 13.45 7.35
N PHE A 226 0.59 12.28 6.92
CA PHE A 226 0.47 11.02 7.66
C PHE A 226 1.82 10.64 8.29
N SER A 227 2.85 10.41 7.48
CA SER A 227 4.12 9.79 7.89
C SER A 227 4.92 10.60 8.92
N LYS A 228 4.78 11.93 8.90
CA LYS A 228 5.46 12.82 9.87
C LYS A 228 4.83 12.74 11.25
N PHE A 229 3.52 12.52 11.34
CA PHE A 229 2.74 12.67 12.56
C PHE A 229 2.28 11.33 13.16
N ILE A 230 2.06 10.32 12.33
CA ILE A 230 1.64 8.97 12.74
C ILE A 230 2.87 8.06 12.74
N ARG A 231 3.35 7.71 13.94
CA ARG A 231 4.62 6.97 14.11
C ARG A 231 4.38 5.45 14.23
N PRO A 232 5.39 4.61 13.94
CA PRO A 232 5.25 3.16 14.01
C PRO A 232 4.66 2.65 15.34
N GLY A 233 3.57 1.88 15.22
CA GLY A 233 2.82 1.35 16.35
C GLY A 233 1.80 2.32 16.96
N ALA A 234 1.50 3.44 16.29
CA ALA A 234 0.27 4.18 16.52
C ALA A 234 -0.95 3.28 16.28
N ARG A 235 -2.03 3.53 17.03
CA ARG A 235 -3.28 2.80 16.89
C ARG A 235 -4.33 3.70 16.27
N ARG A 236 -4.99 3.26 15.20
CA ARG A 236 -6.16 3.97 14.68
C ARG A 236 -7.26 3.92 15.73
N VAL A 237 -7.91 5.05 15.98
CA VAL A 237 -9.07 5.17 16.86
C VAL A 237 -10.32 5.52 16.05
N SER A 238 -11.49 5.33 16.65
CA SER A 238 -12.75 5.65 15.97
C SER A 238 -12.79 7.13 15.58
N THR A 239 -13.29 7.44 14.40
CA THR A 239 -13.45 8.79 13.87
C THR A 239 -14.72 8.82 13.04
N THR A 240 -15.52 9.86 13.18
CA THR A 240 -16.79 10.00 12.45
C THR A 240 -16.94 11.43 11.95
N CYS A 241 -17.11 11.57 10.64
CA CYS A 241 -17.51 12.83 10.03
C CYS A 241 -19.04 12.89 10.01
N SER A 242 -19.62 13.98 10.54
CA SER A 242 -21.07 14.21 10.50
C SER A 242 -21.57 14.70 9.13
N ARG A 243 -20.66 15.06 8.23
CA ARG A 243 -20.94 15.49 6.85
C ARG A 243 -20.03 14.75 5.89
N SER A 244 -20.59 14.27 4.79
CA SER A 244 -19.86 13.51 3.75
C SER A 244 -18.87 14.33 2.93
N HIS A 245 -18.89 15.66 3.05
CA HIS A 245 -17.96 16.56 2.36
C HIS A 245 -16.53 16.52 2.93
N LEU A 246 -16.37 16.01 4.16
CA LEU A 246 -15.07 15.79 4.77
C LEU A 246 -14.83 14.30 4.95
N ILE A 247 -13.59 13.89 4.75
CA ILE A 247 -13.09 12.58 5.16
C ILE A 247 -12.01 12.79 6.21
N SER A 248 -11.91 11.86 7.16
CA SER A 248 -10.90 11.93 8.20
C SER A 248 -10.50 10.57 8.74
N THR A 249 -9.35 10.53 9.41
CA THR A 249 -8.85 9.39 10.14
C THR A 249 -8.07 9.86 11.36
N SER A 250 -8.17 9.15 12.49
CA SER A 250 -7.46 9.52 13.72
C SER A 250 -6.66 8.37 14.31
N PHE A 251 -5.56 8.73 14.95
CA PHE A 251 -4.60 7.82 15.54
C PHE A 251 -4.16 8.31 16.91
N ILE A 252 -3.82 7.38 17.80
CA ILE A 252 -3.07 7.64 19.03
C ILE A 252 -1.67 7.04 18.89
N ASN A 253 -0.65 7.89 19.00
CA ASN A 253 0.74 7.47 19.04
C ASN A 253 1.07 6.79 20.37
N LYS A 254 2.16 6.00 20.42
CA LYS A 254 2.62 5.32 21.66
C LYS A 254 2.93 6.26 22.82
N ASN A 255 3.28 7.52 22.52
CA ASN A 255 3.53 8.55 23.51
C ASN A 255 2.23 9.23 24.02
N GLY A 256 1.06 8.79 23.56
CA GLY A 256 -0.25 9.33 23.93
C GLY A 256 -0.74 10.49 23.05
N THR A 257 0.11 11.04 22.15
CA THR A 257 -0.29 12.13 21.26
C THR A 257 -1.36 11.67 20.27
N MET A 258 -2.44 12.43 20.18
CA MET A 258 -3.51 12.23 19.21
C MET A 258 -3.19 12.93 17.90
N VAL A 259 -3.54 12.29 16.79
CA VAL A 259 -3.40 12.84 15.45
C VAL A 259 -4.70 12.61 14.70
N THR A 260 -5.27 13.67 14.14
CA THR A 260 -6.44 13.59 13.25
C THR A 260 -6.07 14.23 11.92
N VAL A 261 -6.19 13.47 10.82
CA VAL A 261 -6.03 13.98 9.47
C VAL A 261 -7.42 14.22 8.89
N VAL A 262 -7.67 15.43 8.39
CA VAL A 262 -8.94 15.86 7.77
C VAL A 262 -8.65 16.31 6.34
N MET A 263 -9.54 15.97 5.41
CA MET A 263 -9.41 16.37 4.01
C MET A 263 -10.73 16.92 3.48
N ASN A 264 -10.62 18.00 2.71
CA ASN A 264 -11.68 18.70 2.01
C ASN A 264 -11.40 18.68 0.50
N GLU A 265 -12.17 17.90 -0.25
CA GLU A 265 -12.10 17.81 -1.73
C GLU A 265 -13.03 18.81 -2.43
N THR A 266 -13.74 19.65 -1.67
CA THR A 266 -14.72 20.60 -2.22
C THR A 266 -14.07 21.92 -2.64
N GLU A 267 -14.80 22.66 -3.48
CA GLU A 267 -14.43 23.98 -3.99
C GLU A 267 -14.55 25.10 -2.95
N GLU A 268 -15.10 24.82 -1.77
CA GLU A 268 -15.37 25.82 -0.74
C GLU A 268 -14.63 25.50 0.56
N ALA A 269 -14.27 26.54 1.31
CA ALA A 269 -13.77 26.35 2.67
C ALA A 269 -14.88 25.78 3.57
N ILE A 270 -14.51 24.88 4.47
CA ILE A 270 -15.45 24.24 5.40
C ILE A 270 -15.02 24.56 6.83
N THR A 271 -15.88 25.27 7.56
CA THR A 271 -15.80 25.36 9.02
C THR A 271 -16.33 24.07 9.64
N TYR A 272 -15.56 23.45 10.54
CA TYR A 272 -15.95 22.24 11.25
C TYR A 272 -15.58 22.33 12.74
N GLN A 273 -16.15 21.42 13.53
CA GLN A 273 -15.83 21.27 14.94
C GLN A 273 -15.13 19.92 15.13
N LEU A 274 -13.93 19.95 15.72
CA LEU A 274 -13.29 18.76 16.25
C LEU A 274 -13.81 18.54 17.67
N ILE A 275 -14.44 17.40 17.91
CA ILE A 275 -14.95 17.01 19.23
C ILE A 275 -14.21 15.75 19.69
N VAL A 276 -13.56 15.84 20.84
CA VAL A 276 -12.85 14.73 21.49
C VAL A 276 -13.27 14.69 22.95
N ASN A 277 -14.09 13.69 23.31
CA ASN A 277 -14.78 13.63 24.59
C ASN A 277 -15.59 14.90 24.87
N GLU A 278 -15.25 15.67 25.91
CA GLU A 278 -15.91 16.92 26.30
C GLU A 278 -15.24 18.18 25.70
N ILE A 279 -14.13 18.01 24.96
CA ILE A 279 -13.39 19.10 24.36
C ILE A 279 -13.88 19.32 22.93
N GLU A 280 -14.21 20.56 22.62
CA GLU A 280 -14.61 21.01 21.29
C GLU A 280 -13.68 22.15 20.83
N THR A 281 -13.31 22.14 19.56
CA THR A 281 -12.56 23.24 18.93
C THR A 281 -13.09 23.50 17.53
N SER A 282 -13.40 24.76 17.23
CA SER A 282 -13.81 25.20 15.89
C SER A 282 -12.59 25.48 15.03
N LEU A 283 -12.59 24.93 13.81
CA LEU A 283 -11.51 25.02 12.84
C LEU A 283 -12.11 25.31 11.45
N GLU A 284 -11.28 25.80 10.56
CA GLU A 284 -11.61 25.96 9.14
C GLU A 284 -10.55 25.23 8.30
N ILE A 285 -11.02 24.48 7.30
CA ILE A 285 -10.18 23.86 6.28
C ILE A 285 -10.49 24.51 4.92
N PRO A 286 -9.50 25.04 4.18
CA PRO A 286 -9.71 25.60 2.85
C PRO A 286 -10.29 24.58 1.86
N ALA A 287 -10.75 25.07 0.71
CA ALA A 287 -11.06 24.25 -0.47
C ALA A 287 -9.83 23.43 -0.90
N HIS A 288 -10.03 22.22 -1.41
CA HIS A 288 -8.96 21.34 -1.91
C HIS A 288 -7.76 21.24 -0.94
N ALA A 289 -8.01 20.88 0.32
CA ALA A 289 -6.98 20.91 1.35
C ALA A 289 -6.94 19.64 2.20
N ILE A 290 -5.78 19.42 2.80
CA ILE A 290 -5.54 18.42 3.84
C ILE A 290 -4.95 19.11 5.07
N GLN A 291 -5.42 18.73 6.25
CA GLN A 291 -5.02 19.31 7.52
C GLN A 291 -4.73 18.20 8.53
N THR A 292 -3.58 18.29 9.21
CA THR A 292 -3.23 17.37 10.30
C THR A 292 -3.26 18.12 11.62
N LEU A 293 -4.14 17.68 12.51
CA LEU A 293 -4.29 18.19 13.86
C LEU A 293 -3.52 17.28 14.82
N VAL A 294 -2.74 17.87 15.73
CA VAL A 294 -1.95 17.17 16.74
C VAL A 294 -2.29 17.75 18.10
N TYR A 295 -2.68 16.91 19.06
CA TYR A 295 -3.15 17.33 20.38
C TYR A 295 -2.96 16.25 21.46
#